data_AF-A0A9E5EZC4-F1
#
_entry.id   AF-A0A9E5EZC4-F1
#
_cell.length_a   1.000
_cell.length_b   1.000
_cell.length_c   1.000
_cell.angle_alpha   90.00
_cell.angle_beta   90.00
_cell.angle_gamma   90.00
#
_symmetry.space_group_name_H-M   'P 1'
#
loop_
_entity.id
_entity.type
_entity.pdbx_description
1 polymer ?
#
loop_
_entity_poly.entity_id
_entity_poly.type
_entity_poly.pdbx_seq_one_letter_code
_entity_poly.pdbx_strand_id
1 'polypeptide(L)' 'MTARFSISFILLTYFLAAQNLAIAQVPLEKAEATFTVPEGMELKIWAAEPLFVNPTTFDIDEKGRAWVCE' A
#
# COMPACT_ATOMS: atom_id res chain seq x y z
N MET A 1 -20.07 18.61 -32.19
CA MET A 1 -19.84 17.15 -32.03
C MET A 1 -18.39 16.80 -31.71
N THR A 2 -17.42 17.67 -32.02
CA THR A 2 -15.97 17.48 -31.79
C THR A 2 -15.50 17.69 -30.34
N ALA A 3 -16.03 18.70 -29.62
CA ALA A 3 -15.61 18.99 -28.24
C ALA A 3 -15.95 17.89 -27.21
N ARG A 4 -17.01 17.10 -27.45
CA ARG A 4 -17.40 15.98 -26.57
C ARG A 4 -16.41 14.81 -26.64
N PHE A 5 -15.85 14.54 -27.83
CA PHE A 5 -14.80 13.53 -27.99
C PHE A 5 -13.48 13.97 -27.33
N SER A 6 -13.15 15.26 -27.38
CA SER A 6 -11.94 15.79 -26.73
C SER A 6 -12.00 15.69 -25.21
N ILE A 7 -13.16 15.98 -24.58
CA ILE A 7 -13.31 15.84 -23.13
C ILE A 7 -13.25 14.37 -22.70
N SER A 8 -13.91 13.46 -23.42
CA SER A 8 -13.83 12.03 -23.11
C SER A 8 -12.40 11.48 -23.23
N PHE A 9 -11.60 11.98 -24.18
CA PHE A 9 -10.21 11.58 -24.34
C PHE A 9 -9.31 12.13 -23.23
N ILE A 10 -9.54 13.38 -22.80
CA ILE A 10 -8.86 13.98 -21.64
C ILE A 10 -9.22 13.24 -20.36
N LEU A 11 -10.50 12.92 -20.15
CA LEU A 11 -10.95 12.16 -18.98
C LEU A 11 -10.39 10.74 -18.96
N LEU A 12 -10.33 10.08 -20.12
CA LEU A 12 -9.74 8.74 -20.24
C LEU A 12 -8.24 8.76 -19.95
N THR A 13 -7.49 9.71 -20.51
CA THR A 13 -6.06 9.85 -20.23
C THR A 13 -5.79 10.19 -18.76
N TYR A 14 -6.62 11.04 -18.13
CA TYR A 14 -6.54 11.29 -16.69
C TYR A 14 -6.85 10.05 -15.86
N PHE A 15 -7.86 9.27 -16.24
CA PHE A 15 -8.24 8.04 -15.55
C PHE A 15 -7.12 6.99 -15.61
N LEU A 16 -6.50 6.79 -16.78
CA LEU A 16 -5.35 5.88 -16.90
C LEU A 16 -4.12 6.40 -16.14
N ALA A 17 -3.84 7.71 -16.15
CA ALA A 17 -2.72 8.28 -15.40
C ALA A 17 -2.90 8.18 -13.89
N ALA A 18 -4.14 8.31 -13.38
CA ALA A 18 -4.46 8.19 -11.97
C ALA A 18 -4.21 6.78 -11.41
N GLN A 19 -4.25 5.73 -12.24
CA GLN A 19 -3.96 4.36 -11.79
C GLN A 19 -2.50 4.18 -11.33
N ASN A 20 -1.58 5.04 -11.81
CA ASN A 20 -0.17 4.94 -11.46
C ASN A 20 0.21 5.56 -10.10
N LEU A 21 -0.67 6.36 -9.49
CA LEU A 21 -0.39 7.02 -8.21
C LEU A 21 -0.43 6.04 -7.01
N ALA A 22 -1.00 4.84 -7.19
CA ALA A 22 -1.13 3.82 -6.16
C ALA A 22 -0.04 2.73 -6.20
N ILE A 23 0.96 2.83 -7.08
CA ILE A 23 1.95 1.76 -7.35
C ILE A 23 2.97 1.55 -6.21
N ALA A 24 3.00 2.42 -5.19
CA ALA A 24 3.95 2.25 -4.07
C ALA A 24 3.64 1.01 -3.19
N GLN A 25 2.39 0.53 -3.19
CA GLN A 25 1.94 -0.54 -2.30
C GLN A 25 2.02 -1.91 -2.99
N VAL A 26 2.66 -2.88 -2.33
CA VAL A 26 2.69 -4.28 -2.76
C VAL A 26 1.41 -4.99 -2.29
N PRO A 27 0.72 -5.78 -3.13
CA PRO A 27 -0.41 -6.59 -2.67
C PRO A 27 -0.04 -7.48 -1.49
N LEU A 28 -0.94 -7.60 -0.51
CA LEU A 28 -0.70 -8.32 0.75
C LEU A 28 -0.17 -9.75 0.53
N GLU A 29 -0.73 -10.46 -0.43
CA GLU A 29 -0.39 -11.86 -0.74
C GLU A 29 1.03 -12.02 -1.31
N LYS A 30 1.65 -10.91 -1.75
CA LYS A 30 3.00 -10.88 -2.32
C LYS A 30 4.01 -10.23 -1.39
N ALA A 31 3.57 -9.57 -0.33
CA ALA A 31 4.43 -8.77 0.52
C ALA A 31 5.52 -9.62 1.21
N GLU A 32 5.20 -10.81 1.72
CA GLU A 32 6.21 -11.67 2.37
C GLU A 32 7.34 -12.08 1.40
N ALA A 33 6.99 -12.32 0.13
CA ALA A 33 7.94 -12.71 -0.90
C ALA A 33 8.93 -11.59 -1.29
N THR A 34 8.71 -10.35 -0.86
CA THR A 34 9.65 -9.23 -1.12
C THR A 34 10.79 -9.17 -0.10
N PHE A 35 10.71 -9.91 1.00
CA PHE A 35 11.73 -9.92 2.05
C PHE A 35 12.72 -11.06 1.87
N THR A 36 14.00 -10.80 2.17
CA THR A 36 15.00 -11.86 2.37
C THR A 36 15.07 -12.15 3.87
N VAL A 37 14.71 -13.37 4.26
CA VAL A 37 14.71 -13.79 5.66
C VAL A 37 15.99 -14.59 5.96
N PRO A 38 16.77 -14.25 7.00
CA PRO A 38 17.95 -15.00 7.40
C PRO A 38 17.64 -16.46 7.77
N GLU A 39 18.65 -17.34 7.64
CA GLU A 39 18.52 -18.74 8.05
C GLU A 39 18.16 -18.84 9.55
N GLY A 40 17.17 -19.67 9.87
CA GLY A 40 16.68 -19.86 11.24
C GLY A 40 15.69 -18.81 11.73
N MET A 41 15.29 -17.84 10.90
CA MET A 41 14.26 -16.84 11.23
C MET A 41 12.96 -17.07 10.43
N GLU A 42 11.85 -16.53 10.96
CA GLU A 42 10.53 -16.52 10.32
C GLU A 42 10.04 -15.08 10.17
N LEU A 43 9.34 -14.81 9.08
CA LEU A 43 8.61 -13.56 8.85
C LEU A 43 7.13 -13.88 8.69
N LYS A 44 6.28 -13.08 9.32
CA LYS A 44 4.82 -13.19 9.20
C LYS A 44 4.18 -11.82 9.25
N ILE A 45 3.23 -11.58 8.34
CA ILE A 45 2.41 -10.36 8.40
C ILE A 45 1.37 -10.47 9.53
N TRP A 46 1.31 -9.44 10.37
CA TRP A 46 0.38 -9.35 11.50
C TRP A 46 -0.67 -8.25 11.35
N ALA A 47 -0.41 -7.24 10.52
CA ALA A 47 -1.32 -6.16 10.19
C ALA A 47 -1.00 -5.57 8.81
N ALA A 48 -2.04 -5.10 8.12
CA ALA A 48 -1.97 -4.47 6.80
C ALA A 48 -3.19 -3.56 6.60
N GLU A 49 -3.26 -2.85 5.49
CA GLU A 49 -4.46 -2.13 5.07
C GLU A 49 -5.69 -3.07 5.06
N PRO A 50 -6.87 -2.61 5.52
CA PRO A 50 -7.22 -1.23 5.89
C PRO A 50 -6.98 -0.88 7.38
N LEU A 51 -6.31 -1.75 8.15
CA LEU A 51 -6.11 -1.51 9.60
C LEU A 51 -5.17 -0.31 9.86
N PHE A 52 -4.20 -0.14 8.97
CA PHE A 52 -3.14 0.86 9.05
C PHE A 52 -2.91 1.45 7.66
N VAL A 53 -2.78 2.76 7.56
CA VAL A 53 -2.48 3.49 6.32
C VAL A 53 -1.26 4.38 6.54
N ASN A 54 -0.17 4.09 5.84
CA ASN A 54 1.09 4.85 5.92
C ASN A 54 1.69 4.97 7.35
N PRO A 55 1.87 3.85 8.08
CA PRO A 55 2.45 3.90 9.41
C PRO A 55 3.90 4.40 9.37
N THR A 56 4.23 5.38 10.22
CA THR A 56 5.57 5.99 10.25
C THR A 56 6.40 5.52 11.44
N THR A 57 5.76 5.26 12.59
CA THR A 57 6.45 4.82 13.81
C THR A 57 5.59 3.81 14.58
N PHE A 58 6.20 2.86 15.29
CA PHE A 58 5.50 1.96 16.21
C PHE A 58 6.33 1.65 17.45
N ASP A 59 5.69 1.25 18.55
CA ASP A 59 6.34 0.79 19.79
C ASP A 59 5.49 -0.26 20.52
N ILE A 60 6.09 -0.98 21.47
CA ILE A 60 5.42 -1.99 22.30
C ILE A 60 5.48 -1.57 23.77
N ASP A 61 4.33 -1.47 24.43
CA ASP A 61 4.26 -1.05 25.83
C ASP A 61 4.56 -2.16 26.85
N GLU A 62 4.53 -1.84 28.15
CA GLU A 62 4.83 -2.76 29.24
C GLU A 62 3.83 -3.93 29.37
N LYS A 63 2.69 -3.83 28.68
CA LYS A 63 1.64 -4.85 28.63
C LYS A 63 1.70 -5.69 27.35
N GLY A 64 2.69 -5.45 26.49
CA GLY A 64 2.87 -6.15 25.23
C GLY A 64 1.89 -5.70 24.13
N ARG A 65 1.29 -4.52 24.24
CA ARG A 65 0.41 -3.97 23.19
C ARG A 65 1.25 -3.21 22.17
N ALA A 66 0.98 -3.44 20.88
CA ALA A 66 1.58 -2.66 19.81
C ALA A 66 0.82 -1.32 19.64
N TRP A 67 1.55 -0.22 19.66
CA TRP A 67 1.07 1.14 19.37
C TRP A 67 1.66 1.61 18.04
N VAL A 68 0.84 2.16 17.16
CA VAL A 68 1.24 2.58 15.81
C VAL A 68 0.81 4.03 15.60
N CYS A 69 1.71 4.86 15.05
CA CYS A 69 1.42 6.23 14.63
C CYS A 69 1.44 6.33 13.11
N GLU A 70 0.42 7.00 12.57
CA GLU A 70 0.18 7.20 11.13
C GLU A 70 0.04 8.69 10.81
#